data_AF-A0A846LRB5-F1
#
_entry.id   AF-A0A846LRB5-F1
#
_cell.length_a   1.000
_cell.length_b   1.000
_cell.length_c   1.000
_cell.angle_alpha   90.00
_cell.angle_beta   90.00
_cell.angle_gamma   90.00
#
_symmetry.space_group_name_H-M   'P 1'
#
loop_
_entity.id
_entity.type
_entity.pdbx_description
1 polymer ?
#
loop_
_entity_poly.entity_id
_entity_poly.type
_entity_poly.pdbx_seq_one_letter_code
_entity_poly.pdbx_strand_id
1 'polypeptide(L)'
;MIFEPRASDPDLVDVENALVRAAVGEYAVEAAVLLLANGGHWLPALQAAGLIDLEPDPAGGETWAQVRWDDVRGALQAGTLGRRRRSAAAATRP
;
A
#
# COMPACT_ATOMS: atom_id res chain seq x y z
N MET A 1 -29.18 -3.56 5.93
CA MET A 1 -27.74 -3.21 5.98
C MET A 1 -27.34 -2.90 4.55
N ILE A 2 -27.03 -1.65 4.30
CA ILE A 2 -26.59 -1.15 2.99
C ILE A 2 -25.18 -1.70 2.79
N PHE A 3 -24.96 -2.43 1.70
CA PHE A 3 -23.60 -2.70 1.26
C PHE A 3 -23.04 -1.37 0.79
N GLU A 4 -22.20 -0.73 1.60
CA GLU A 4 -21.38 0.38 1.13
C GLU A 4 -20.69 -0.07 -0.17
N PRO A 5 -20.82 0.67 -1.27
CA PRO A 5 -20.03 0.40 -2.45
C PRO A 5 -18.59 0.51 -2.00
N ARG A 6 -17.85 -0.60 -2.00
CA ARG A 6 -16.39 -0.53 -1.99
C ARG A 6 -16.05 0.38 -3.16
N ALA A 7 -15.58 1.60 -2.86
CA ALA A 7 -14.94 2.44 -3.85
C ALA A 7 -14.04 1.50 -4.66
N SER A 8 -14.22 1.43 -5.98
CA SER A 8 -13.38 0.59 -6.84
C SER A 8 -11.96 0.71 -6.33
N ASP A 9 -11.32 -0.43 -6.01
CA ASP A 9 -9.92 -0.42 -5.55
C ASP A 9 -9.16 0.50 -6.51
N PRO A 10 -8.60 1.62 -6.03
CA PRO A 10 -8.00 2.59 -6.92
C PRO A 10 -6.88 1.92 -7.67
N ASP A 11 -6.72 2.30 -8.94
CA ASP A 11 -5.65 1.77 -9.76
C ASP A 11 -4.31 2.03 -9.06
N LEU A 12 -3.41 1.04 -9.11
CA LEU A 12 -2.11 1.14 -8.44
C LEU A 12 -1.31 2.35 -8.95
N VAL A 13 -1.49 2.72 -10.21
CA VAL A 13 -0.88 3.91 -10.81
C VAL A 13 -1.44 5.19 -10.19
N ASP A 14 -2.75 5.24 -9.91
CA ASP A 14 -3.38 6.39 -9.24
C ASP A 14 -2.89 6.52 -7.79
N VAL A 15 -2.77 5.39 -7.07
CA VAL A 15 -2.22 5.35 -5.71
C VAL A 15 -0.75 5.80 -5.70
N GLU A 16 0.05 5.34 -6.65
CA GLU A 16 1.45 5.73 -6.78
C GLU A 16 1.58 7.24 -7.02
N ASN A 17 0.82 7.77 -7.97
CA ASN A 17 0.82 9.20 -8.29
C ASN A 17 0.37 10.04 -7.08
N ALA A 18 -0.67 9.61 -6.37
CA ALA A 18 -1.15 10.27 -5.17
C ALA A 18 -0.10 10.29 -4.05
N LEU A 19 0.63 9.18 -3.86
CA LEU A 19 1.72 9.09 -2.87
C LEU A 19 2.90 9.98 -3.22
N VAL A 20 3.33 9.98 -4.49
CA VAL A 20 4.43 10.85 -4.95
C VAL A 20 4.05 12.31 -4.77
N ARG A 21 2.83 12.70 -5.18
CA ARG A 21 2.32 14.06 -5.03
C ARG A 21 2.23 14.50 -3.56
N ALA A 22 1.74 13.62 -2.68
CA ALA A 22 1.64 13.90 -1.25
C ALA A 22 3.02 14.01 -0.56
N ALA A 23 4.05 13.36 -1.09
CA ALA A 23 5.39 13.40 -0.55
C ALA A 23 6.21 14.63 -1.00
N VAL A 24 5.73 15.38 -2.00
CA VAL A 24 6.41 16.58 -2.50
C VAL A 24 6.60 17.59 -1.36
N GLY A 25 7.84 18.01 -1.14
CA GLY A 25 8.20 18.95 -0.07
C GLY A 25 8.81 18.27 1.16
N GLU A 26 8.66 16.95 1.30
CA GLU A 26 9.28 16.15 2.36
C GLU A 26 10.26 15.13 1.76
N TYR A 27 11.51 15.58 1.56
CA TYR A 27 12.54 14.84 0.82
C TYR A 27 12.72 13.38 1.25
N ALA A 28 12.66 13.11 2.56
CA ALA A 28 12.80 11.75 3.09
C ALA A 28 11.61 10.84 2.72
N VAL A 29 10.39 11.38 2.75
CA VAL A 29 9.16 10.66 2.39
C VAL A 29 9.13 10.43 0.89
N GLU A 30 9.49 11.44 0.10
CA GLU A 30 9.55 11.37 -1.36
C GLU A 30 10.52 10.27 -1.82
N ALA A 31 11.73 10.24 -1.25
CA ALA A 31 12.71 9.20 -1.55
C ALA A 31 12.21 7.79 -1.17
N ALA A 32 11.50 7.65 -0.04
CA ALA A 32 10.95 6.38 0.39
C ALA A 32 9.84 5.90 -0.56
N VAL A 33 8.93 6.79 -0.97
CA VAL A 33 7.87 6.47 -1.94
C VAL A 33 8.46 6.07 -3.29
N LEU A 34 9.42 6.84 -3.80
CA LEU A 34 10.09 6.52 -5.07
C LEU A 34 10.84 5.18 -5.01
N LEU A 35 11.44 4.85 -3.87
CA LEU A 35 12.09 3.55 -3.67
C LEU A 35 11.07 2.40 -3.71
N LEU A 36 9.90 2.57 -3.09
CA LEU A 36 8.82 1.57 -3.12
C LEU A 36 8.25 1.39 -4.53
N ALA A 37 8.00 2.51 -5.23
CA ALA A 37 7.50 2.54 -6.60
C ALA A 37 8.48 1.81 -7.55
N ASN A 38 9.76 2.18 -7.52
CA ASN A 38 10.79 1.52 -8.31
C ASN A 38 11.04 0.06 -7.89
N GLY A 39 10.70 -0.28 -6.64
CA GLY A 39 10.73 -1.65 -6.14
C GLY A 39 9.64 -2.55 -6.74
N GLY A 40 8.58 -1.99 -7.33
CA GLY A 40 7.55 -2.66 -8.15
C GLY A 40 6.59 -3.63 -7.46
N HIS A 41 6.96 -4.24 -6.31
CA HIS A 41 6.14 -5.25 -5.63
C HIS A 41 5.57 -4.81 -4.28
N TRP A 42 5.94 -3.62 -3.82
CA TRP A 42 5.58 -3.15 -2.48
C TRP A 42 4.23 -2.47 -2.43
N LEU A 43 3.88 -1.65 -3.43
CA LEU A 43 2.60 -0.93 -3.46
C LEU A 43 1.39 -1.87 -3.34
N PRO A 44 1.28 -2.95 -4.13
CA PRO A 44 0.18 -3.90 -4.00
C PRO A 44 0.16 -4.60 -2.64
N ALA A 45 1.34 -4.86 -2.06
CA ALA A 45 1.45 -5.50 -0.75
C ALA A 45 1.05 -4.56 0.40
N LEU A 46 1.38 -3.27 0.29
CA LEU A 46 0.98 -2.24 1.26
C LEU A 46 -0.53 -1.99 1.20
N GLN A 47 -1.09 -1.89 -0.01
CA GLN A 47 -2.54 -1.75 -0.20
C GLN A 47 -3.30 -2.99 0.32
N ALA A 48 -2.86 -4.20 -0.02
CA ALA A 48 -3.46 -5.43 0.48
C ALA A 48 -3.33 -5.60 2.01
N ALA A 49 -2.30 -5.00 2.62
CA ALA A 49 -2.12 -4.97 4.07
C ALA A 49 -2.91 -3.83 4.76
N GLY A 50 -3.62 -2.98 4.00
CA GLY A 50 -4.35 -1.83 4.55
C GLY A 50 -3.44 -0.75 5.15
N LEU A 51 -2.23 -0.60 4.62
CA LEU A 51 -1.20 0.31 5.13
C LEU A 51 -1.10 1.63 4.34
N ILE A 52 -2.05 1.84 3.43
CA ILE A 52 -2.19 3.06 2.65
C ILE A 52 -3.53 3.68 3.03
N ASP A 53 -3.50 4.87 3.60
CA ASP A 53 -4.69 5.68 3.82
C ASP A 53 -4.97 6.47 2.53
N LEU A 54 -6.20 6.39 2.04
CA LEU A 54 -6.68 7.08 0.85
C LEU A 54 -7.78 8.05 1.29
N GLU A 55 -7.61 9.33 1.00
CA GLU A 55 -8.57 10.37 1.36
C GLU A 55 -8.94 11.17 0.10
N PRO A 56 -10.23 11.25 -0.27
CA PRO A 56 -10.67 12.18 -1.30
C PRO A 56 -10.35 13.63 -0.90
N ASP A 57 -9.93 14.44 -1.86
CA ASP A 57 -9.71 15.86 -1.59
C ASP A 57 -11.05 16.54 -1.24
N PRO A 58 -11.17 17.17 -0.06
CA PRO A 58 -12.41 17.80 0.38
C PRO A 58 -12.84 18.98 -0.51
N ALA A 59 -11.95 19.55 -1.31
CA ALA A 59 -12.23 20.59 -2.29
C ALA A 59 -12.62 20.03 -3.68
N GLY A 60 -12.73 18.71 -3.83
CA GLY A 60 -13.04 18.06 -5.10
C GLY A 60 -11.82 17.91 -6.04
N GLY A 61 -10.62 18.02 -5.49
CA GLY A 61 -9.35 17.74 -6.17
C GLY A 61 -9.01 16.24 -6.28
N GLU A 62 -7.77 15.95 -6.66
CA GLU A 62 -7.27 14.58 -6.82
C GLU A 62 -7.12 13.87 -5.46
N THR A 63 -7.52 12.60 -5.38
CA THR A 63 -7.39 11.76 -4.17
C THR A 63 -5.98 11.78 -3.60
N TRP A 64 -5.87 12.00 -2.30
CA TRP A 64 -4.63 11.98 -1.53
C TRP A 64 -4.35 10.57 -1.00
N ALA A 65 -3.08 10.22 -0.91
CA ALA A 65 -2.65 8.93 -0.37
C ALA A 65 -1.48 9.13 0.60
N GLN A 66 -1.44 8.32 1.66
CA GLN A 66 -0.31 8.31 2.59
C GLN A 66 -0.01 6.89 3.08
N VAL A 67 1.28 6.54 3.14
CA VAL A 67 1.72 5.29 3.76
C VAL A 67 1.77 5.45 5.28
N ARG A 68 1.21 4.48 6.01
CA ARG A 68 1.25 4.38 7.47
C ARG A 68 2.60 3.84 7.94
N TRP A 69 3.64 4.66 7.85
CA TRP A 69 5.03 4.22 8.08
C TRP A 69 5.29 3.61 9.46
N ASP A 70 4.63 4.10 10.51
CA ASP A 70 4.71 3.52 11.86
C ASP A 70 4.23 2.05 11.89
N ASP A 71 3.17 1.75 11.15
CA ASP A 71 2.57 0.41 11.07
C ASP A 71 3.33 -0.51 10.10
N VAL A 72 3.98 0.05 9.08
CA VAL A 72 4.83 -0.71 8.12
C VAL A 72 5.92 -1.46 8.85
N ARG A 73 6.56 -0.83 9.84
CA ARG A 73 7.60 -1.50 10.66
C ARG A 73 7.05 -2.69 11.44
N GLY A 74 5.82 -2.59 11.95
CA GLY A 74 5.14 -3.68 12.64
C GLY A 74 4.79 -4.83 11.68
N ALA A 75 4.24 -4.50 10.51
CA ALA A 75 3.86 -5.47 9.50
C ALA A 75 5.06 -6.22 8.88
N LEU A 76 6.21 -5.56 8.71
CA LEU A 76 7.46 -6.20 8.31
C LEU A 76 7.94 -7.21 9.36
N GLN A 77 7.92 -6.84 10.64
CA GLN A 77 8.32 -7.73 11.74
C GLN A 77 7.37 -8.93 11.89
N ALA A 78 6.07 -8.72 11.68
CA ALA A 78 5.06 -9.77 11.69
C ALA A 78 5.12 -10.68 10.44
N GLY A 79 5.88 -10.29 9.41
CA GLY A 79 6.00 -11.02 8.15
C GLY A 79 4.74 -10.94 7.27
N THR A 80 3.85 -9.98 7.53
CA THR A 80 2.69 -9.67 6.68
C THR A 80 3.10 -8.89 5.43
N LEU A 81 4.11 -8.01 5.56
CA LEU A 81 4.83 -7.44 4.43
C LEU A 81 6.08 -8.28 4.16
N GLY A 82 6.17 -8.87 2.98
CA GLY A 82 7.39 -9.58 2.55
C GLY A 82 7.55 -11.00 3.10
N ARG A 83 6.69 -11.94 2.68
CA ARG A 83 7.09 -13.32 2.39
C ARG A 83 6.01 -13.96 1.53
N ARG A 84 6.33 -14.36 0.29
CA ARG A 84 5.55 -15.40 -0.37
C ARG A 84 5.61 -16.61 0.55
N ARG A 85 4.52 -16.96 1.24
CA ARG A 85 4.38 -18.32 1.77
C ARG A 85 4.42 -19.22 0.54
N ARG A 86 5.57 -19.82 0.26
CA ARG A 86 5.62 -21.00 -0.59
C ARG A 86 4.74 -21.99 0.15
N SER A 87 3.52 -22.24 -0.33
CA SER A 87 2.66 -23.27 0.25
C SER A 87 3.50 -24.53 0.38
N ALA A 88 3.72 -24.98 1.61
CA ALA A 88 4.23 -26.30 1.88
C ALA A 88 3.11 -27.28 1.53
N ALA A 89 2.88 -27.50 0.24
CA ALA A 89 2.27 -28.72 -0.24
C ALA A 89 3.37 -29.78 -0.26
N ALA A 90 3.74 -30.26 0.94
CA ALA A 90 4.54 -31.45 1.11
C ALA A 90 3.98 -32.24 2.28
N ALA A 91 3.77 -33.52 2.03
CA ALA A 91 3.51 -34.60 2.97
C ALA A 91 2.09 -34.74 3.53
N THR A 92 1.21 -35.31 2.71
CA THR A 92 0.48 -36.51 3.13
C THR A 92 0.56 -37.54 1.99
N ARG A 93 1.58 -38.39 2.05
CA ARG A 93 1.50 -39.79 1.60
C ARG A 93 1.43 -40.60 2.89
N PRO A 94 0.48 -41.52 3.02
CA PRO A 94 0.79 -42.90 2.66
C PRO A 94 0.06 -43.37 1.40
#